data_AF-A0A5C3MLB6-F1
#
_entry.id   AF-A0A5C3MLB6-F1
#
_cell.length_a   1.000
_cell.length_b   1.000
_cell.length_c   1.000
_cell.angle_alpha   90.00
_cell.angle_beta   90.00
_cell.angle_gamma   90.00
#
_symmetry.space_group_name_H-M   'P 1'
#
loop_
_entity.id
_entity.type
_entity.pdbx_description
1 polymer ?
#
loop_
_entity_poly.entity_id
_entity_poly.type
_entity_poly.pdbx_seq_one_letter_code
_entity_poly.pdbx_strand_id
1 'polypeptide(L)'
;MIPVATLPSDIDTSVGGQASEYNFIPPNHFSSFGKLPEDLEPAAVQVTAFAGHYVHWNPKYFDWDAFTSAVAEYAGDHLVGVPMNIEGVKHCLQLGPRDLSLDAVLGWMVDTLTDTLNIHIPRSEIAAPLTNVFKNLEWSNSRGVLSGSNTGWEYRTVYKYAGIPTYSTAW
;
A
#
# COMPACT_ATOMS: atom_id res chain seq x y z
N MET A 1 17.92 -24.12 -1.28
CA MET A 1 17.26 -24.29 -2.59
C MET A 1 16.40 -23.05 -2.75
N ILE A 2 16.80 -22.13 -3.63
CA ILE A 2 16.19 -20.80 -3.77
C ILE A 2 15.16 -20.92 -4.89
N PRO A 3 13.86 -20.67 -4.66
CA PRO A 3 12.88 -20.74 -5.73
C PRO A 3 13.00 -19.49 -6.63
N VAL A 4 13.15 -19.76 -7.92
CA VAL A 4 13.06 -18.78 -9.01
C VAL A 4 11.59 -18.65 -9.39
N ALA A 5 11.04 -17.45 -9.39
CA ALA A 5 9.71 -17.19 -9.93
C ALA A 5 9.78 -17.16 -11.46
N THR A 6 9.05 -18.08 -12.11
CA THR A 6 8.92 -18.12 -13.58
C THR A 6 7.70 -17.29 -13.99
N LEU A 7 7.90 -16.39 -14.94
CA LEU A 7 6.90 -15.45 -15.46
C LEU A 7 5.77 -16.15 -16.25
N PRO A 8 4.52 -15.64 -16.24
CA PRO A 8 3.52 -15.97 -17.25
C PRO A 8 3.96 -15.47 -18.63
N SER A 9 3.68 -16.25 -19.67
CA SER A 9 4.23 -16.14 -21.03
C SER A 9 3.72 -14.96 -21.89
N ASP A 10 2.85 -14.09 -21.36
CA ASP A 10 2.02 -13.23 -22.23
C ASP A 10 2.30 -11.72 -22.07
N ILE A 11 3.45 -11.34 -21.52
CA ILE A 11 3.91 -9.94 -21.54
C ILE A 11 4.74 -9.73 -22.82
N ASP A 12 4.15 -9.00 -23.77
CA ASP A 12 4.80 -8.56 -25.01
C ASP A 12 6.07 -7.74 -24.70
N THR A 13 7.23 -8.32 -25.01
CA THR A 13 8.57 -7.74 -24.78
C THR A 13 9.07 -6.89 -25.96
N SER A 14 8.23 -6.49 -26.91
CA SER A 14 8.69 -5.82 -28.14
C SER A 14 8.79 -4.28 -28.02
N VAL A 15 9.74 -3.77 -27.24
CA VAL A 15 10.32 -2.43 -27.52
C VAL A 15 11.83 -2.48 -27.30
N GLY A 16 12.57 -2.67 -28.40
CA GLY A 16 14.01 -2.53 -28.44
C GLY A 16 14.45 -1.07 -28.49
N GLY A 17 15.39 -0.68 -27.62
CA GLY A 17 16.04 0.62 -27.69
C GLY A 17 16.80 1.02 -26.43
N GLN A 18 18.11 0.72 -26.42
CA GLN A 18 19.20 1.41 -25.70
C GLN A 18 19.14 1.48 -24.16
N ALA A 19 20.20 0.96 -23.54
CA ALA A 19 20.43 0.93 -22.10
C ALA A 19 20.48 2.34 -21.47
N SER A 20 19.37 2.73 -20.84
CA SER A 20 19.34 3.51 -19.61
C SER A 20 18.31 2.85 -18.70
N GLU A 21 18.60 2.82 -17.40
CA GLU A 21 17.83 2.13 -16.35
C GLU A 21 16.31 2.27 -16.55
N TYR A 22 15.70 1.21 -17.07
CA TYR A 22 14.25 1.08 -17.14
C TYR A 22 13.74 0.77 -15.72
N ASN A 23 13.58 1.85 -14.94
CA ASN A 23 12.68 1.85 -13.80
C ASN A 23 11.28 1.52 -14.33
N PHE A 24 10.88 0.25 -14.21
CA PHE A 24 9.47 -0.13 -14.37
C PHE A 24 8.70 0.52 -13.21
N ILE A 25 8.14 1.71 -13.46
CA ILE A 25 7.26 2.40 -12.52
C ILE A 25 5.85 1.82 -12.77
N PRO A 26 5.29 0.96 -11.89
CA PRO A 26 3.90 0.54 -12.03
C PRO A 26 3.01 1.80 -12.06
N PRO A 27 1.87 1.77 -12.77
CA PRO A 27 1.04 2.96 -12.93
C PRO A 27 0.76 3.62 -11.58
N ASN A 28 0.95 4.94 -11.52
CA ASN A 28 1.06 5.80 -10.32
C ASN A 28 -0.23 5.85 -9.47
N HIS A 29 -0.66 4.72 -8.91
CA HIS A 29 -1.85 4.64 -8.06
C HIS A 29 -1.53 4.70 -6.57
N PHE A 30 -0.31 4.34 -6.19
CA PHE A 30 0.17 4.24 -4.81
C PHE A 30 1.45 5.05 -4.60
N SER A 31 1.57 5.69 -3.43
CA SER A 31 2.89 6.04 -2.89
C SER A 31 3.55 4.77 -2.33
N SER A 32 4.86 4.60 -2.52
CA SER A 32 5.60 3.44 -2.02
C SER A 32 6.68 3.87 -1.03
N PHE A 33 6.74 3.20 0.12
CA PHE A 33 7.80 3.36 1.12
C PHE A 33 8.31 1.99 1.53
N GLY A 34 9.61 1.85 1.76
CA GLY A 34 10.13 0.56 2.17
C GLY A 34 11.62 0.52 2.43
N LYS A 35 12.02 -0.59 3.04
CA LYS A 35 13.42 -0.95 3.33
C LYS A 35 13.64 -2.42 3.00
N LEU A 36 13.24 -2.81 1.80
CA LEU A 36 13.53 -4.15 1.32
C LEU A 36 14.99 -4.26 0.88
N PRO A 37 15.62 -5.41 1.10
CA PRO A 37 16.79 -5.83 0.34
C PRO A 37 16.53 -5.73 -1.18
N GLU A 38 17.56 -5.36 -1.93
CA GLU A 38 17.47 -5.10 -3.39
C GLU A 38 16.93 -6.32 -4.17
N ASP A 39 17.26 -7.53 -3.73
CA ASP A 39 16.80 -8.78 -4.33
C ASP A 39 15.29 -9.01 -4.18
N LEU A 40 14.63 -8.31 -3.25
CA LEU A 40 13.19 -8.39 -3.03
C LEU A 40 12.40 -7.26 -3.70
N GLU A 41 13.06 -6.22 -4.21
CA GLU A 41 12.38 -5.10 -4.88
C GLU A 41 11.55 -5.52 -6.10
N PRO A 42 12.02 -6.43 -7.00
CA PRO A 42 11.21 -6.89 -8.12
C PRO A 42 9.89 -7.54 -7.69
N ALA A 43 9.92 -8.34 -6.62
CA ALA A 43 8.71 -8.95 -6.07
C ALA A 43 7.76 -7.89 -5.50
N ALA A 44 8.28 -6.88 -4.80
CA ALA A 44 7.48 -5.80 -4.26
C ALA A 44 6.85 -4.92 -5.34
N VAL A 45 7.53 -4.74 -6.47
CA VAL A 45 6.99 -4.08 -7.67
C VAL A 45 5.82 -4.88 -8.24
N GLN A 46 5.93 -6.21 -8.33
CA GLN A 46 4.84 -7.07 -8.79
C GLN A 46 3.62 -7.02 -7.87
N VAL A 47 3.82 -7.06 -6.54
CA VAL A 47 2.72 -6.91 -5.58
C VAL A 47 2.03 -5.55 -5.71
N THR A 48 2.81 -4.49 -5.92
CA THR A 48 2.27 -3.13 -6.14
C THR A 48 1.47 -3.05 -7.44
N ALA A 49 1.96 -3.68 -8.52
CA ALA A 49 1.26 -3.75 -9.79
C ALA A 49 -0.04 -4.56 -9.68
N PHE A 50 0.02 -5.71 -8.98
CA PHE A 50 -1.15 -6.54 -8.67
C PHE A 50 -2.23 -5.73 -7.95
N ALA A 51 -1.88 -5.03 -6.87
CA ALA A 51 -2.81 -4.13 -6.17
C ALA A 51 -3.34 -3.03 -7.10
N GLY A 52 -2.50 -2.47 -7.97
CA GLY A 52 -2.87 -1.47 -8.97
C GLY A 52 -4.06 -1.84 -9.85
N HIS A 53 -4.26 -3.13 -10.16
CA HIS A 53 -5.40 -3.60 -10.97
C HIS A 53 -6.77 -3.36 -10.33
N TYR A 54 -6.81 -3.18 -9.00
CA TYR A 54 -8.04 -2.97 -8.24
C TYR A 54 -8.33 -1.48 -7.98
N VAL A 55 -7.62 -0.58 -8.67
CA VAL A 55 -7.90 0.86 -8.61
C VAL A 55 -8.80 1.23 -9.78
N HIS A 56 -10.04 1.58 -9.48
CA HIS A 56 -10.99 2.10 -10.48
C HIS A 56 -10.63 3.52 -10.86
N TRP A 57 -11.02 3.96 -12.07
CA TRP A 57 -10.67 5.29 -12.58
C TRP A 57 -11.81 6.33 -12.47
N ASN A 58 -13.08 5.91 -12.36
CA ASN A 58 -14.21 6.84 -12.31
C ASN A 58 -15.46 6.28 -11.55
N PRO A 59 -15.72 6.70 -10.29
CA PRO A 59 -14.82 7.50 -9.46
C PRO A 59 -13.52 6.74 -9.20
N LYS A 60 -12.45 7.47 -8.85
CA LYS A 60 -11.16 6.85 -8.54
C LYS A 60 -11.11 6.39 -7.10
N TYR A 61 -11.19 5.08 -6.88
CA TYR A 61 -11.16 4.43 -5.56
C TYR A 61 -10.48 3.05 -5.65
N PHE A 62 -10.06 2.52 -4.51
CA PHE A 62 -9.54 1.16 -4.40
C PHE A 62 -10.65 0.16 -4.04
N ASP A 63 -10.77 -0.90 -4.83
CA ASP A 63 -11.74 -1.97 -4.63
C ASP A 63 -11.23 -3.03 -3.64
N TRP A 64 -11.47 -2.78 -2.36
CA TRP A 64 -11.05 -3.68 -1.28
C TRP A 64 -11.67 -5.07 -1.39
N ASP A 65 -12.92 -5.19 -1.83
CA ASP A 65 -13.63 -6.47 -1.90
C ASP A 65 -13.08 -7.35 -3.03
N ALA A 66 -12.87 -6.77 -4.22
CA ALA A 66 -12.27 -7.48 -5.34
C ALA A 66 -10.80 -7.85 -5.08
N PHE A 67 -10.03 -6.95 -4.46
CA PHE A 67 -8.65 -7.23 -4.08
C PHE A 67 -8.57 -8.38 -3.07
N THR A 68 -9.38 -8.33 -2.01
CA THR A 68 -9.39 -9.37 -0.97
C THR A 68 -9.80 -10.72 -1.54
N SER A 69 -10.81 -10.74 -2.42
CA SER A 69 -11.25 -11.95 -3.11
C SER A 69 -10.12 -12.55 -3.97
N ALA A 70 -9.41 -11.72 -4.74
CA ALA A 70 -8.33 -12.18 -5.59
C ALA A 70 -7.10 -12.68 -4.81
N VAL A 71 -6.79 -12.07 -3.65
CA VAL A 71 -5.75 -12.58 -2.74
C VAL A 71 -6.17 -13.94 -2.16
N ALA A 72 -7.44 -14.11 -1.78
CA ALA A 72 -7.95 -15.36 -1.21
C ALA A 72 -8.03 -16.50 -2.24
N GLU A 73 -8.31 -16.19 -3.49
CA GLU A 73 -8.40 -17.15 -4.60
C GLU A 73 -7.04 -17.45 -5.25
N TYR A 74 -5.97 -16.79 -4.79
CA TYR A 74 -4.65 -16.97 -5.34
C TYR A 74 -4.14 -18.40 -5.12
N ALA A 75 -3.96 -19.14 -6.20
CA ALA A 75 -3.55 -20.55 -6.15
C ALA A 75 -2.05 -20.76 -5.88
N GLY A 76 -1.24 -19.70 -5.96
CA GLY A 76 0.20 -19.76 -5.69
C GLY A 76 0.52 -19.69 -4.20
N ASP A 77 1.77 -20.03 -3.85
CA ASP A 77 2.31 -20.02 -2.48
C ASP A 77 3.10 -18.74 -2.12
N HIS A 78 3.22 -17.81 -3.06
CA HIS A 78 4.07 -16.62 -2.99
C HIS A 78 3.31 -15.32 -2.66
N LEU A 79 1.99 -15.39 -2.52
CA LEU A 79 1.15 -14.31 -2.02
C LEU A 79 0.18 -14.88 -1.00
N VAL A 80 0.26 -14.40 0.24
CA VAL A 80 -0.61 -14.82 1.33
C VAL A 80 -1.23 -13.58 1.96
N GLY A 81 -2.56 -13.56 2.03
CA GLY A 81 -3.29 -12.55 2.79
C GLY A 81 -3.14 -12.82 4.28
N VAL A 82 -2.63 -11.84 5.03
CA VAL A 82 -2.63 -11.89 6.49
C VAL A 82 -3.89 -11.17 6.97
N PRO A 83 -4.81 -11.85 7.69
CA PRO A 83 -6.02 -11.20 8.18
C PRO A 83 -5.64 -10.11 9.18
N MET A 84 -6.19 -8.90 8.97
CA MET A 84 -6.05 -7.80 9.92
C MET A 84 -7.25 -7.80 10.87
N ASN A 85 -7.00 -7.77 12.18
CA ASN A 85 -8.06 -7.55 13.14
C ASN A 85 -8.41 -6.06 13.19
N ILE A 86 -9.58 -5.70 12.68
CA ILE A 86 -10.10 -4.32 12.70
C ILE A 86 -10.99 -4.04 13.91
N GLU A 87 -11.21 -5.03 14.80
CA GLU A 87 -11.91 -4.84 16.06
C GLU A 87 -11.12 -3.85 16.93
N GLY A 88 -11.73 -2.70 17.22
CA GLY A 88 -11.09 -1.63 17.98
C GLY A 88 -10.61 -0.45 17.14
N VAL A 89 -10.72 -0.51 15.80
CA VAL A 89 -10.58 0.68 14.95
C VAL A 89 -11.76 1.60 15.24
N LYS A 90 -11.55 2.53 16.18
CA LYS A 90 -12.51 3.59 16.45
C LYS A 90 -12.37 4.61 15.33
N HIS A 91 -13.46 4.93 14.63
CA HIS A 91 -13.48 6.13 13.80
C HIS A 91 -12.98 7.29 14.65
N CYS A 92 -12.11 8.13 14.08
CA CYS A 92 -11.54 9.34 14.72
C CYS A 92 -12.63 10.25 15.35
N LEU A 93 -13.90 9.99 15.05
CA LEU A 93 -15.06 10.79 15.37
C LEU A 93 -16.26 9.90 15.78
N GLN A 94 -16.46 9.73 17.08
CA GLN A 94 -17.74 9.27 17.63
C GLN A 94 -18.50 10.37 18.39
N LEU A 95 -18.17 11.66 18.18
CA LEU A 95 -18.91 12.80 18.76
C LEU A 95 -18.82 14.01 17.81
N GLY A 96 -19.91 14.35 17.12
CA GLY A 96 -20.21 15.67 16.52
C GLY A 96 -19.19 16.33 15.55
N PRO A 97 -19.54 17.50 14.98
CA PRO A 97 -18.57 18.33 14.30
C PRO A 97 -17.54 18.84 15.33
N ARG A 98 -16.29 18.41 15.18
CA ARG A 98 -15.16 18.85 15.99
C ARG A 98 -14.12 19.46 15.08
N ASP A 99 -13.65 20.65 15.43
CA ASP A 99 -12.43 21.21 14.87
C ASP A 99 -11.26 20.37 15.38
N LEU A 100 -10.84 19.38 14.58
CA LEU A 100 -9.65 18.58 14.84
C LEU A 100 -8.45 19.24 14.15
N SER A 101 -7.34 19.36 14.87
CA SER A 101 -6.08 19.74 14.23
C SER A 101 -5.64 18.62 13.28
N LEU A 102 -4.97 18.99 12.18
CA LEU A 102 -4.37 18.02 11.27
C LEU A 102 -3.44 17.06 12.03
N ASP A 103 -2.65 17.57 12.98
CA ASP A 103 -1.73 16.76 13.79
C ASP A 103 -2.47 15.71 14.64
N ALA A 104 -3.67 16.04 15.17
CA ALA A 104 -4.47 15.07 15.93
C ALA A 104 -5.00 13.94 15.03
N VAL A 105 -5.43 14.27 13.81
CA VAL A 105 -5.90 13.27 12.83
C VAL A 105 -4.74 12.38 12.38
N LEU A 106 -3.58 12.97 12.08
CA LEU A 106 -2.38 12.21 11.69
C LEU A 106 -1.88 11.32 12.82
N GLY A 107 -1.86 11.80 14.06
CA GLY A 107 -1.54 11.01 15.25
C GLY A 107 -2.45 9.79 15.39
N TRP A 108 -3.76 10.00 15.30
CA TRP A 108 -4.74 8.91 15.35
C TRP A 108 -4.56 7.88 14.23
N MET A 109 -4.22 8.29 12.99
CA MET A 109 -3.94 7.36 11.90
C MET A 109 -2.73 6.47 12.22
N VAL A 110 -1.65 7.06 12.74
CA VAL A 110 -0.44 6.32 13.11
C VAL A 110 -0.71 5.36 14.28
N ASP A 111 -1.44 5.82 15.31
CA ASP A 111 -1.88 4.98 16.43
C ASP A 111 -2.73 3.80 15.96
N THR A 112 -3.69 4.05 15.06
CA THR A 112 -4.55 2.99 14.53
C THR A 112 -3.75 1.95 13.76
N LEU A 113 -2.82 2.37 12.90
CA LEU A 113 -1.99 1.44 12.13
C LEU A 113 -1.07 0.62 13.04
N THR A 114 -0.42 1.25 14.03
CA THR A 114 0.61 0.58 14.84
C THR A 114 0.06 -0.13 16.06
N ASP A 115 -0.84 0.50 16.82
CA ASP A 115 -1.30 -0.01 18.11
C ASP A 115 -2.57 -0.86 17.98
N THR A 116 -3.47 -0.53 17.04
CA THR A 116 -4.72 -1.28 16.83
C THR A 116 -4.54 -2.41 15.81
N LEU A 117 -3.97 -2.10 14.64
CA LEU A 117 -3.79 -3.08 13.56
C LEU A 117 -2.47 -3.87 13.67
N ASN A 118 -1.65 -3.57 14.68
CA ASN A 118 -0.39 -4.25 14.97
C ASN A 118 0.58 -4.26 13.77
N ILE A 119 0.61 -3.18 12.99
CA ILE A 119 1.56 -3.01 11.87
C ILE A 119 2.92 -2.65 12.46
N HIS A 120 3.90 -3.54 12.28
CA HIS A 120 5.26 -3.41 12.82
C HIS A 120 6.16 -2.54 11.95
N ILE A 121 5.74 -1.30 11.69
CA ILE A 121 6.52 -0.29 10.98
C ILE A 121 6.86 0.83 11.98
N PRO A 122 8.10 1.34 12.01
CA PRO A 122 8.43 2.45 12.90
C PRO A 122 7.48 3.64 12.68
N ARG A 123 6.90 4.16 13.77
CA ARG A 123 5.87 5.21 13.74
C ARG A 123 6.29 6.43 12.92
N SER A 124 7.57 6.83 12.98
CA SER A 124 8.11 7.93 12.19
C SER A 124 8.08 7.67 10.68
N GLU A 125 8.23 6.42 10.25
CA GLU A 125 8.19 6.01 8.83
C GLU A 125 6.77 6.01 8.27
N ILE A 126 5.74 5.95 9.13
CA ILE A 126 4.34 6.17 8.74
C ILE A 126 3.99 7.66 8.81
N ALA A 127 4.40 8.34 9.89
CA ALA A 127 4.02 9.72 10.17
C ALA A 127 4.55 10.73 9.13
N ALA A 128 5.81 10.57 8.70
CA ALA A 128 6.43 11.52 7.77
C ALA A 128 5.75 11.53 6.38
N PRO A 129 5.49 10.38 5.72
CA PRO A 129 4.69 10.34 4.50
C PRO A 129 3.31 10.97 4.62
N LEU A 130 2.55 10.62 5.67
CA LEU A 130 1.20 11.15 5.87
C LEU A 130 1.24 12.67 6.07
N THR A 131 2.19 13.17 6.85
CA THR A 131 2.39 14.62 7.06
C THR A 131 2.66 15.34 5.75
N ASN A 132 3.56 14.79 4.91
CA ASN A 132 3.92 15.42 3.64
C ASN A 132 2.74 15.47 2.67
N VAL A 133 1.95 14.38 2.60
CA VAL A 133 0.79 14.29 1.72
C VAL A 133 -0.31 15.26 2.14
N PHE A 134 -0.69 15.25 3.41
CA PHE A 134 -1.81 16.07 3.88
C PHE A 134 -1.45 17.54 4.08
N LYS A 135 -0.15 17.90 4.13
CA LYS A 135 0.31 19.30 4.05
C LYS A 135 0.55 19.78 2.61
N ASN A 136 0.61 18.89 1.62
CA ASN A 136 0.86 19.23 0.20
C ASN A 136 -0.07 18.47 -0.75
N LEU A 137 -1.38 18.73 -0.62
CA LEU A 137 -2.43 18.02 -1.35
C LEU A 137 -2.37 18.25 -2.88
N GLU A 138 -1.93 19.43 -3.33
CA GLU A 138 -1.79 19.74 -4.75
C GLU A 138 -0.77 18.81 -5.43
N TRP A 139 0.40 18.66 -4.81
CA TRP A 139 1.43 17.73 -5.28
C TRP A 139 0.92 16.29 -5.28
N SER A 140 0.26 15.84 -4.20
CA SER A 140 -0.24 14.47 -4.07
C SER A 140 -1.34 14.14 -5.09
N ASN A 141 -2.21 15.10 -5.42
CA ASN A 141 -3.22 14.94 -6.46
C ASN A 141 -2.58 14.80 -7.85
N SER A 142 -1.56 15.61 -8.17
CA SER A 142 -0.85 15.55 -9.45
C SER A 142 -0.15 14.21 -9.72
N ARG A 143 0.18 13.48 -8.65
CA ARG A 143 0.85 12.17 -8.68
C ARG A 143 -0.12 10.99 -8.78
N GLY A 144 -1.44 11.22 -8.72
CA GLY A 144 -2.45 10.16 -8.83
C GLY A 144 -2.60 9.25 -7.59
N VAL A 145 -1.81 9.50 -6.54
CA VAL A 145 -1.84 8.74 -5.27
C VAL A 145 -2.92 9.23 -4.30
N LEU A 146 -3.49 10.41 -4.61
CA LEU A 146 -4.65 10.99 -3.95
C LEU A 146 -5.78 11.12 -4.99
N SER A 147 -7.02 10.80 -4.63
CA SER A 147 -8.20 11.07 -5.47
C SER A 147 -9.38 11.48 -4.62
N GLY A 148 -10.15 12.49 -5.05
CA GLY A 148 -11.20 13.03 -4.21
C GLY A 148 -11.87 14.30 -4.74
N SER A 149 -12.81 14.79 -3.94
CA SER A 149 -13.43 16.11 -4.10
C SER A 149 -13.14 16.96 -2.86
N ASN A 150 -13.66 18.19 -2.84
CA ASN A 150 -13.59 19.09 -1.67
C ASN A 150 -14.20 18.53 -0.37
N THR A 151 -14.89 17.38 -0.43
CA THR A 151 -15.53 16.73 0.74
C THR A 151 -14.90 15.40 1.15
N GLY A 152 -13.94 14.87 0.40
CA GLY A 152 -13.30 13.60 0.74
C GLY A 152 -12.20 13.22 -0.24
N TRP A 153 -11.09 12.70 0.30
CA TRP A 153 -9.92 12.25 -0.45
C TRP A 153 -9.52 10.83 -0.03
N GLU A 154 -9.19 9.98 -0.99
CA GLU A 154 -8.56 8.69 -0.79
C GLU A 154 -7.06 8.83 -1.07
N TYR A 155 -6.24 8.64 -0.03
CA TYR A 155 -4.79 8.50 -0.16
C TYR A 155 -4.40 7.02 -0.13
N ARG A 156 -3.64 6.57 -1.12
CA ARG A 156 -3.21 5.17 -1.26
C ARG A 156 -1.69 5.05 -1.12
N THR A 157 -1.25 4.16 -0.25
CA THR A 157 0.18 3.86 -0.06
C THR A 157 0.44 2.38 0.19
N VAL A 158 1.62 1.91 -0.23
CA VAL A 158 2.15 0.57 0.02
C VAL A 158 3.43 0.70 0.85
N TYR A 159 3.50 -0.07 1.94
CA TYR A 159 4.69 -0.22 2.76
C TYR A 159 5.35 -1.57 2.49
N LYS A 160 6.66 -1.55 2.22
CA LYS A 160 7.45 -2.72 1.81
C LYS A 160 8.56 -2.99 2.82
N TYR A 161 8.41 -4.03 3.62
CA TYR A 161 9.38 -4.41 4.65
C TYR A 161 9.66 -5.90 4.56
N ALA A 162 10.91 -6.27 4.84
CA ALA A 162 11.24 -7.68 5.00
C ALA A 162 10.45 -8.21 6.20
N GLY A 163 9.78 -9.34 6.03
CA GLY A 163 9.03 -9.95 7.12
C GLY A 163 9.95 -10.20 8.32
N ILE A 164 9.48 -9.84 9.51
CA ILE A 164 10.04 -10.42 10.74
C ILE A 164 9.60 -11.88 10.70
N PRO A 165 10.51 -12.88 10.73
CA PRO A 165 10.10 -14.28 10.74
C PRO A 165 9.30 -14.56 12.01
N THR A 166 7.98 -14.58 11.89
CA THR A 166 7.09 -15.05 12.94
C THR A 166 7.10 -16.57 12.89
N TYR A 167 8.05 -17.17 13.60
CA TYR A 167 7.97 -18.59 13.95
C TYR A 167 6.78 -18.77 14.89
N SER A 168 5.58 -18.94 14.35
CA SER A 168 4.46 -19.51 15.10
C SER A 168 4.77 -20.99 15.30
N THR A 169 5.38 -21.31 16.43
CA THR A 169 5.40 -22.68 16.95
C THR A 169 4.15 -22.87 17.80
N ALA A 170 3.21 -23.66 17.29
CA ALA A 170 2.25 -24.37 18.13
C ALA A 170 1.85 -25.66 17.39
N TRP A 171 2.39 -26.77 17.89
CA TRP A 171 1.93 -28.13 17.64
C TRP A 171 0.61 -28.38 18.36
#